data_AF-A0A949WCY9-F1
#
_entry.id   AF-A0A949WCY9-F1
#
_cell.length_a   1.000
_cell.length_b   1.000
_cell.length_c   1.000
_cell.angle_alpha   90.00
_cell.angle_beta   90.00
_cell.angle_gamma   90.00
#
_symmetry.space_group_name_H-M   'P 1'
#
loop_
_entity.id
_entity.type
_entity.pdbx_description
1 polymer ?
#
loop_
_entity_poly.entity_id
_entity_poly.type
_entity_poly.pdbx_seq_one_letter_code
_entity_poly.pdbx_strand_id
1 'polypeptide(L)'
;MGISRLMRLAAVAGLLASLAAPGVVLADDEEDFYKAMREKQRREKAIKEGKDPDAKPEPTKAAEPEPPKLPETASGWIATIKRLWDSEKPEEVKLVDDAVERLVVAIGGDATLRAKVSKTFEGYKEKEGAKLAAASLKDIKATRDSLRRVLVENRPLALKAIMDPRYTEADDCKLQPEVDKACKPLFDVWNDAVGYLIEKKRADLSRPAARLDRLAALLARIDEPLGRWEEGVSDGNAFLRQACSALIDIKKEEYEANKGVLSANEAIADADCDAESKSHVRVLNDYRMMLGRGALAINLALYKAATSHSKYQEKIGRIGHDIPGHPDGVTPQQRCKRAGYGGSVGENCLMGSRTGAEAVWQWYRAAEHHRAMIGNWVHIGAGHSGVYWTQNFGGGAGGRGN
;
A
#
# COMPACT_ATOMS: atom_id res chain seq x y z
N MET A 1 -7.32 -21.70 32.45
CA MET A 1 -8.75 -21.41 32.16
C MET A 1 -9.71 -22.63 32.29
N GLY A 2 -9.28 -23.80 32.83
CA GLY A 2 -10.14 -25.01 32.83
C GLY A 2 -10.90 -25.33 34.13
N ILE A 3 -10.40 -24.93 35.31
CA ILE A 3 -10.94 -25.45 36.60
C ILE A 3 -12.15 -24.63 37.10
N SER A 4 -12.21 -23.33 36.78
CA SER A 4 -13.31 -22.43 37.21
C SER A 4 -14.64 -22.70 36.48
N ARG A 5 -14.62 -23.20 35.24
CA ARG A 5 -15.84 -23.53 34.48
C ARG A 5 -16.47 -24.85 34.95
N LEU A 6 -15.64 -25.85 35.29
CA LEU A 6 -16.08 -27.15 35.80
C LEU A 6 -16.73 -27.06 37.19
N MET A 7 -16.18 -26.23 38.10
CA MET A 7 -16.81 -26.00 39.41
C MET A 7 -18.15 -25.25 39.32
N ARG A 8 -18.32 -24.38 38.32
CA ARG A 8 -19.61 -23.70 38.07
C ARG A 8 -20.65 -24.63 37.47
N LEU A 9 -20.26 -25.53 36.56
CA LEU A 9 -21.15 -26.56 36.00
C LEU A 9 -21.61 -27.58 37.05
N ALA A 10 -20.75 -27.96 38.00
CA ALA A 10 -21.13 -28.87 39.09
C ALA A 10 -22.11 -28.23 40.09
N ALA A 11 -21.95 -26.94 40.39
CA ALA A 11 -22.88 -26.20 41.24
C ALA A 11 -24.26 -26.00 40.58
N VAL A 12 -24.30 -25.81 39.26
CA VAL A 12 -25.54 -25.70 38.48
C VAL A 12 -26.25 -27.06 38.36
N ALA A 13 -25.51 -28.15 38.13
CA ALA A 13 -26.09 -29.50 38.06
C ALA A 13 -26.63 -30.01 39.41
N GLY A 14 -25.94 -29.70 40.52
CA GLY A 14 -26.40 -30.08 41.86
C GLY A 14 -27.66 -29.36 42.33
N LEU A 15 -27.91 -28.14 41.85
CA LEU A 15 -29.11 -27.37 42.17
C LEU A 15 -30.31 -27.72 41.27
N LEU A 16 -30.05 -28.10 40.01
CA LEU A 16 -31.08 -28.54 39.06
C LEU A 16 -31.75 -29.87 39.47
N ALA A 17 -31.04 -30.74 40.20
CA ALA A 17 -31.60 -32.00 40.69
C ALA A 17 -32.56 -31.85 41.88
N SER A 18 -32.54 -30.73 42.61
CA SER A 18 -33.37 -30.54 43.82
C SER A 18 -34.65 -29.74 43.60
N LEU A 19 -34.95 -29.29 42.37
CA LEU A 19 -36.06 -28.37 42.08
C LEU A 19 -36.96 -28.79 40.91
N ALA A 20 -36.76 -29.98 40.33
CA ALA A 20 -37.63 -30.50 39.27
C ALA A 20 -38.96 -31.02 39.84
N ALA A 21 -39.92 -30.11 40.04
CA ALA A 21 -41.33 -30.47 40.01
C ALA A 21 -41.73 -30.79 38.56
N PRO A 22 -42.65 -31.75 38.30
CA PRO A 22 -43.05 -32.08 36.94
C PRO A 22 -43.78 -30.90 36.30
N GLY A 23 -43.22 -30.32 35.23
CA GLY A 23 -43.90 -29.33 34.38
C GLY A 23 -43.12 -28.07 33.99
N VAL A 24 -41.85 -27.89 34.39
CA VAL A 24 -41.07 -26.70 34.01
C VAL A 24 -40.26 -26.97 32.73
N VAL A 25 -40.62 -26.26 31.65
CA VAL A 25 -39.82 -26.18 30.42
C VAL A 25 -38.53 -25.42 30.73
N LEU A 26 -37.37 -26.02 30.46
CA LEU A 26 -36.07 -25.39 30.61
C LEU A 26 -35.90 -24.33 29.51
N ALA A 27 -35.54 -23.09 29.88
CA ALA A 27 -35.24 -22.02 28.93
C ALA A 27 -33.86 -22.27 28.28
N ASP A 28 -33.79 -22.17 26.95
CA ASP A 28 -32.66 -22.61 26.12
C ASP A 28 -31.51 -21.59 25.97
N ASP A 29 -31.46 -20.51 26.77
CA ASP A 29 -30.31 -19.60 26.77
C ASP A 29 -29.89 -19.09 28.17
N GLU A 30 -28.58 -18.86 28.34
CA GLU A 30 -27.97 -18.39 29.59
C GLU A 30 -28.48 -16.98 29.97
N GLU A 31 -28.94 -16.21 28.99
CA GLU A 31 -29.40 -14.83 29.16
C GLU A 31 -30.79 -14.77 29.84
N ASP A 32 -31.69 -15.68 29.49
CA ASP A 32 -33.03 -15.82 30.04
C ASP A 32 -33.00 -16.33 31.48
N PHE A 33 -32.04 -17.20 31.82
CA PHE A 33 -31.79 -17.58 33.21
C PHE A 33 -31.41 -16.37 34.08
N TYR A 34 -30.49 -15.52 33.60
CA TYR A 34 -30.10 -14.31 34.33
C TYR A 34 -31.17 -13.21 34.31
N LYS A 35 -32.07 -13.17 33.32
CA LYS A 35 -33.26 -12.30 33.34
C LYS A 35 -34.24 -12.78 34.41
N ALA A 36 -34.56 -14.07 34.46
CA ALA A 36 -35.45 -14.65 35.46
C ALA A 36 -34.93 -14.46 36.89
N MET A 37 -33.62 -14.62 37.10
CA MET A 37 -32.98 -14.35 38.41
C MET A 37 -33.07 -12.88 38.81
N ARG A 38 -32.85 -11.94 37.88
CA ARG A 38 -32.99 -10.50 38.15
C ARG A 38 -34.44 -10.13 38.47
N GLU A 39 -35.40 -10.73 37.76
CA GLU A 39 -36.82 -10.53 38.02
C GLU A 39 -37.23 -11.06 39.39
N LYS A 40 -36.76 -12.26 39.77
CA LYS A 40 -36.97 -12.83 41.10
C LYS A 40 -36.42 -11.92 42.21
N GLN A 41 -35.17 -11.47 42.08
CA GLN A 41 -34.55 -10.54 43.04
C GLN A 41 -35.30 -9.21 43.14
N ARG A 42 -35.82 -8.69 42.00
CA ARG A 42 -36.65 -7.48 41.98
C ARG A 42 -37.95 -7.68 42.75
N ARG A 43 -38.65 -8.79 42.54
CA ARG A 43 -39.91 -9.12 43.22
C ARG A 43 -39.71 -9.31 44.72
N GLU A 44 -38.67 -10.04 45.13
CA GLU A 44 -38.33 -10.22 46.55
C GLU A 44 -38.01 -8.88 47.23
N LYS A 45 -37.30 -7.98 46.54
CA LYS A 45 -37.03 -6.63 47.04
C LYS A 45 -38.30 -5.78 47.15
N ALA A 46 -39.19 -5.84 46.16
CA ALA A 46 -40.46 -5.12 46.20
C ALA A 46 -41.33 -5.56 47.38
N ILE A 47 -41.43 -6.88 47.61
CA ILE A 47 -42.15 -7.45 48.77
C ILE A 47 -41.54 -6.94 50.09
N LYS A 48 -40.20 -6.94 50.20
CA LYS A 48 -39.50 -6.47 51.40
C LYS A 48 -39.71 -4.97 51.67
N GLU A 49 -39.93 -4.19 50.62
CA GLU A 49 -40.21 -2.75 50.67
C GLU A 49 -41.70 -2.42 50.78
N GLY A 50 -42.59 -3.42 50.87
CA GLY A 50 -44.05 -3.22 50.93
C GLY A 50 -44.66 -2.69 49.63
N LYS A 51 -43.97 -2.87 48.50
CA LYS A 51 -44.42 -2.46 47.15
C LYS A 51 -45.05 -3.64 46.41
N ASP A 52 -46.01 -3.35 45.53
CA ASP A 52 -46.61 -4.34 44.66
C ASP A 52 -45.54 -4.98 43.73
N PRO A 53 -45.26 -6.29 43.84
CA PRO A 53 -44.24 -6.96 43.04
C PRO A 53 -44.58 -7.03 41.54
N ASP A 54 -45.86 -6.90 41.18
CA ASP A 54 -46.36 -6.98 39.80
C ASP A 54 -46.60 -5.60 39.16
N ALA A 55 -46.32 -4.51 39.89
CA ALA A 55 -46.32 -3.17 39.33
C ALA A 55 -45.32 -3.08 38.16
N LYS A 56 -45.82 -2.71 36.98
CA LYS A 56 -44.95 -2.38 35.83
C LYS A 56 -44.07 -1.21 36.24
N PRO A 57 -42.73 -1.28 36.03
CA PRO A 57 -41.88 -0.14 36.32
C PRO A 57 -42.40 1.05 35.53
N GLU A 58 -42.67 2.18 36.20
CA GLU A 58 -42.81 3.44 35.49
C GLU A 58 -41.55 3.62 34.64
N PRO A 59 -41.68 4.03 33.36
CA PRO A 59 -40.53 4.34 32.56
C PRO A 59 -39.78 5.47 33.27
N THR A 60 -38.68 5.11 33.92
CA THR A 60 -37.71 6.09 34.38
C THR A 60 -37.25 6.75 33.09
N LYS A 61 -37.69 7.99 32.84
CA LYS A 61 -37.04 8.84 31.84
C LYS A 61 -35.56 8.80 32.21
N ALA A 62 -34.76 8.07 31.43
CA ALA A 62 -33.33 8.20 31.51
C ALA A 62 -33.07 9.70 31.35
N ALA A 63 -32.52 10.33 32.40
CA ALA A 63 -32.10 11.71 32.29
C ALA A 63 -31.20 11.78 31.04
N GLU A 64 -31.48 12.72 30.15
CA GLU A 64 -30.55 13.01 29.05
C GLU A 64 -29.17 13.17 29.69
N PRO A 65 -28.13 12.44 29.23
CA PRO A 65 -26.81 12.54 29.82
C PRO A 65 -26.37 14.00 29.79
N GLU A 66 -26.00 14.56 30.95
CA GLU A 66 -25.49 15.93 31.02
C GLU A 66 -24.38 16.12 29.98
N PRO A 67 -24.37 17.23 29.24
CA PRO A 67 -23.35 17.47 28.23
C PRO A 67 -21.95 17.40 28.87
N PRO A 68 -20.98 16.74 28.19
CA PRO A 68 -19.66 16.52 28.75
C PRO A 68 -19.00 17.85 29.12
N LYS A 69 -18.64 18.01 30.40
CA LYS A 69 -17.99 19.22 30.92
C LYS A 69 -16.50 19.20 30.63
N LEU A 70 -15.96 20.34 30.21
CA LEU A 70 -14.52 20.50 29.98
C LEU A 70 -13.77 20.50 31.33
N PRO A 71 -12.67 19.73 31.47
CA PRO A 71 -11.83 19.79 32.66
C PRO A 71 -11.24 21.20 32.92
N GLU A 72 -10.74 21.45 34.12
CA GLU A 72 -10.13 22.74 34.48
C GLU A 72 -8.59 22.75 34.42
N THR A 73 -7.96 21.61 34.11
CA THR A 73 -6.50 21.46 34.11
C THR A 73 -5.95 21.25 32.70
N ALA A 74 -4.70 21.68 32.48
CA ALA A 74 -3.99 21.46 31.20
C ALA A 74 -3.92 19.97 30.81
N SER A 75 -3.68 19.08 31.78
CA SER A 75 -3.72 17.63 31.56
C SER A 75 -5.09 17.14 31.10
N GLY A 76 -6.16 17.73 31.66
CA GLY A 76 -7.53 17.41 31.27
C GLY A 76 -7.86 17.88 29.85
N TRP A 77 -7.40 19.07 29.45
CA TRP A 77 -7.58 19.56 28.08
C TRP A 77 -6.84 18.70 27.06
N ILE A 78 -5.58 18.32 27.35
CA ILE A 78 -4.81 17.39 26.52
C ILE A 78 -5.54 16.06 26.36
N ALA A 79 -6.10 15.52 27.46
CA ALA A 79 -6.87 14.28 27.42
C ALA A 79 -8.16 14.41 26.59
N THR A 80 -8.86 15.56 26.68
CA THR A 80 -10.03 15.85 25.85
C THR A 80 -9.68 15.86 24.36
N ILE A 81 -8.63 16.59 23.97
CA ILE A 81 -8.14 16.65 22.59
C ILE A 81 -7.83 15.22 22.10
N LYS A 82 -6.99 14.48 22.84
CA LYS A 82 -6.56 13.14 22.43
C LYS A 82 -7.69 12.12 22.30
N ARG A 83 -8.79 12.31 23.04
CA ARG A 83 -9.93 11.41 23.07
C ARG A 83 -10.98 11.71 22.01
N LEU A 84 -11.14 12.98 21.64
CA LEU A 84 -12.28 13.46 20.84
C LEU A 84 -11.89 14.14 19.53
N TRP A 85 -10.61 14.24 19.19
CA TRP A 85 -10.16 14.94 17.98
C TRP A 85 -10.82 14.45 16.68
N ASP A 86 -11.15 13.16 16.60
CA ASP A 86 -11.75 12.52 15.42
C ASP A 86 -13.28 12.47 15.47
N SER A 87 -13.89 13.07 16.51
CA SER A 87 -15.33 13.16 16.64
C SER A 87 -15.94 14.01 15.52
N GLU A 88 -17.17 13.66 15.18
CA GLU A 88 -18.00 14.35 14.20
C GLU A 88 -19.25 14.96 14.85
N LYS A 89 -19.46 14.72 16.15
CA LYS A 89 -20.58 15.29 16.86
C LYS A 89 -20.29 16.77 17.17
N PRO A 90 -21.16 17.70 16.77
CA PRO A 90 -20.90 19.14 16.91
C PRO A 90 -20.51 19.58 18.33
N GLU A 91 -21.14 18.98 19.35
CA GLU A 91 -20.88 19.26 20.76
C GLU A 91 -19.50 18.78 21.23
N GLU A 92 -19.04 17.63 20.73
CA GLU A 92 -17.71 17.10 21.05
C GLU A 92 -16.62 17.85 20.28
N VAL A 93 -16.88 18.24 19.03
CA VAL A 93 -15.98 19.09 18.23
C VAL A 93 -15.77 20.43 18.92
N LYS A 94 -16.86 21.10 19.34
CA LYS A 94 -16.78 22.35 20.10
C LYS A 94 -15.99 22.17 21.40
N LEU A 95 -16.20 21.06 22.11
CA LEU A 95 -15.47 20.77 23.34
C LEU A 95 -13.94 20.63 23.12
N VAL A 96 -13.53 20.09 21.97
CA VAL A 96 -12.11 20.01 21.58
C VAL A 96 -11.56 21.39 21.25
N ASP A 97 -12.30 22.22 20.51
CA ASP A 97 -11.91 23.61 20.23
C ASP A 97 -11.72 24.41 21.51
N ASP A 98 -12.68 24.36 22.44
CA ASP A 98 -12.61 25.01 23.75
C ASP A 98 -11.40 24.51 24.56
N ALA A 99 -11.08 23.20 24.47
CA ALA A 99 -9.91 22.61 25.12
C ALA A 99 -8.60 23.18 24.55
N VAL A 100 -8.50 23.31 23.22
CA VAL A 100 -7.33 23.90 22.54
C VAL A 100 -7.19 25.37 22.92
N GLU A 101 -8.27 26.14 22.93
CA GLU A 101 -8.22 27.57 23.32
C GLU A 101 -7.69 27.76 24.74
N ARG A 102 -8.24 27.02 25.71
CA ARG A 102 -7.75 27.09 27.10
C ARG A 102 -6.28 26.66 27.22
N LEU A 103 -5.87 25.64 26.48
CA LEU A 103 -4.50 25.16 26.47
C LEU A 103 -3.55 26.21 25.89
N VAL A 104 -3.91 26.84 24.77
CA VAL A 104 -3.12 27.92 24.12
C VAL A 104 -2.94 29.11 25.06
N VAL A 105 -4.01 29.53 25.75
CA VAL A 105 -3.93 30.62 26.74
C VAL A 105 -2.97 30.23 27.88
N ALA A 106 -3.08 29.01 28.42
CA ALA A 106 -2.23 28.57 29.53
C ALA A 106 -0.74 28.47 29.15
N ILE A 107 -0.41 27.96 27.96
CA ILE A 107 0.98 27.90 27.47
C ILE A 107 1.52 29.25 26.99
N GLY A 108 0.64 30.24 26.78
CA GLY A 108 1.02 31.61 26.43
C GLY A 108 1.91 32.25 27.48
N GLY A 109 1.62 32.01 28.76
CA GLY A 109 2.36 32.54 29.91
C GLY A 109 3.41 31.60 30.53
N ASP A 110 3.53 30.37 30.05
CA ASP A 110 4.42 29.35 30.64
C ASP A 110 5.21 28.60 29.55
N ALA A 111 6.47 28.99 29.38
CA ALA A 111 7.39 28.39 28.41
C ALA A 111 7.72 26.91 28.73
N THR A 112 7.74 26.54 30.02
CA THR A 112 8.03 25.17 30.45
C THR A 112 6.85 24.26 30.10
N LEU A 113 5.62 24.72 30.39
CA LEU A 113 4.40 24.03 30.00
C LEU A 113 4.30 23.94 28.48
N ARG A 114 4.61 25.02 27.74
CA ARG A 114 4.64 25.00 26.28
C ARG A 114 5.54 23.90 25.72
N ALA A 115 6.79 23.82 26.19
CA ALA A 115 7.73 22.79 25.75
C ALA A 115 7.22 21.37 26.07
N LYS A 116 6.61 21.19 27.24
CA LYS A 116 6.01 19.91 27.65
C LYS A 116 4.81 19.53 26.77
N VAL A 117 3.95 20.49 26.45
CA VAL A 117 2.76 20.28 25.60
C VAL A 117 3.19 19.97 24.17
N SER A 118 4.13 20.73 23.61
CA SER A 118 4.68 20.49 22.27
C SER A 118 5.23 19.07 22.16
N LYS A 119 6.11 18.67 23.10
CA LYS A 119 6.63 17.30 23.19
C LYS A 119 5.56 16.23 23.38
N THR A 120 4.41 16.56 23.96
CA THR A 120 3.30 15.62 24.18
C THR A 120 2.52 15.31 22.89
N PHE A 121 2.58 16.22 21.91
CA PHE A 121 1.90 16.13 20.62
C PHE A 121 2.83 15.93 19.43
N GLU A 122 4.15 15.96 19.63
CA GLU A 122 5.14 15.58 18.63
C GLU A 122 4.83 14.18 18.05
N GLY A 123 4.73 14.09 16.72
CA GLY A 123 4.38 12.86 16.00
C GLY A 123 2.94 12.35 16.21
N TYR A 124 2.10 13.09 16.93
CA TYR A 124 0.75 12.63 17.29
C TYR A 124 -0.16 12.53 16.07
N LYS A 125 -0.15 13.55 15.19
CA LYS A 125 -0.95 13.58 13.97
C LYS A 125 -0.63 12.40 13.06
N GLU A 126 0.65 12.12 12.85
CA GLU A 126 1.15 11.05 12.00
C GLU A 126 0.73 9.68 12.56
N LYS A 127 0.85 9.50 13.88
CA LYS A 127 0.40 8.29 14.57
C LYS A 127 -1.10 8.07 14.43
N GLU A 128 -1.91 9.11 14.62
CA GLU A 128 -3.37 9.02 14.47
C GLU A 128 -3.78 8.83 13.00
N GLY A 129 -3.10 9.49 12.06
CA GLY A 129 -3.28 9.29 10.63
C GLY A 129 -2.98 7.85 10.20
N ALA A 130 -1.92 7.23 10.73
CA ALA A 130 -1.61 5.82 10.46
C ALA A 130 -2.71 4.87 10.98
N LYS A 131 -3.32 5.17 12.13
CA LYS A 131 -4.49 4.42 12.62
C LYS A 131 -5.71 4.61 11.72
N LEU A 132 -5.98 5.83 11.27
CA LEU A 132 -7.07 6.11 10.33
C LEU A 132 -6.87 5.33 9.02
N ALA A 133 -5.66 5.34 8.45
CA ALA A 133 -5.34 4.57 7.26
C ALA A 133 -5.61 3.06 7.47
N ALA A 134 -5.13 2.50 8.59
CA ALA A 134 -5.39 1.10 8.93
C ALA A 134 -6.89 0.78 9.11
N ALA A 135 -7.64 1.69 9.73
CA ALA A 135 -9.10 1.57 9.87
C ALA A 135 -9.81 1.62 8.51
N SER A 136 -9.46 2.58 7.65
CA SER A 136 -10.03 2.71 6.30
C SER A 136 -9.81 1.46 5.46
N LEU A 137 -8.63 0.83 5.54
CA LEU A 137 -8.37 -0.45 4.85
C LEU A 137 -9.19 -1.59 5.45
N LYS A 138 -9.32 -1.64 6.79
CA LYS A 138 -10.09 -2.65 7.49
C LYS A 138 -11.58 -2.60 7.15
N ASP A 139 -12.15 -1.41 7.03
CA ASP A 139 -13.58 -1.20 6.74
C ASP A 139 -13.99 -1.81 5.39
N ILE A 140 -13.11 -1.71 4.39
CA ILE A 140 -13.31 -2.31 3.06
C ILE A 140 -12.70 -3.72 2.94
N LYS A 141 -12.20 -4.28 4.04
CA LYS A 141 -11.52 -5.59 4.09
C LYS A 141 -10.36 -5.69 3.10
N ALA A 142 -9.68 -4.58 2.84
CA ALA A 142 -8.50 -4.55 1.99
C ALA A 142 -7.27 -5.00 2.78
N THR A 143 -6.62 -6.04 2.27
CA THR A 143 -5.33 -6.52 2.75
C THR A 143 -4.34 -6.62 1.59
N ARG A 144 -3.03 -6.67 1.88
CA ARG A 144 -2.00 -6.96 0.87
C ARG A 144 -2.41 -8.19 0.04
N ASP A 145 -2.72 -9.30 0.71
CA ASP A 145 -3.12 -10.56 0.05
C ASP A 145 -4.33 -10.41 -0.86
N SER A 146 -5.30 -9.57 -0.47
CA SER A 146 -6.49 -9.34 -1.29
C SER A 146 -6.20 -8.64 -2.61
N LEU A 147 -5.23 -7.71 -2.63
CA LEU A 147 -4.77 -7.06 -3.86
C LEU A 147 -3.79 -7.95 -4.61
N ARG A 148 -2.96 -8.74 -3.93
CA ARG A 148 -2.05 -9.70 -4.57
C ARG A 148 -2.79 -10.76 -5.35
N ARG A 149 -4.00 -11.16 -4.93
CA ARG A 149 -4.88 -12.02 -5.75
C ARG A 149 -5.15 -11.44 -7.14
N VAL A 150 -5.31 -10.11 -7.26
CA VAL A 150 -5.45 -9.45 -8.57
C VAL A 150 -4.22 -9.72 -9.43
N LEU A 151 -3.01 -9.62 -8.87
CA LEU A 151 -1.77 -9.94 -9.58
C LEU A 151 -1.72 -11.42 -10.01
N VAL A 152 -1.99 -12.34 -9.07
CA VAL A 152 -1.94 -13.79 -9.32
C VAL A 152 -2.93 -14.21 -10.41
N GLU A 153 -4.16 -13.69 -10.37
CA GLU A 153 -5.22 -14.03 -11.33
C GLU A 153 -4.98 -13.43 -12.72
N ASN A 154 -4.42 -12.22 -12.80
CA ASN A 154 -4.29 -11.50 -14.08
C ASN A 154 -2.93 -11.69 -14.77
N ARG A 155 -1.87 -12.11 -14.06
CA ARG A 155 -0.54 -12.40 -14.66
C ARG A 155 -0.63 -13.43 -15.79
N PRO A 156 -1.30 -14.60 -15.65
CA PRO A 156 -1.43 -15.56 -16.75
C PRO A 156 -2.21 -14.99 -17.94
N LEU A 157 -3.20 -14.13 -17.71
CA LEU A 157 -4.00 -13.50 -18.77
C LEU A 157 -3.17 -12.49 -19.56
N ALA A 158 -2.42 -11.62 -18.87
CA ALA A 158 -1.50 -10.68 -19.48
C ALA A 158 -0.42 -11.41 -20.28
N LEU A 159 0.24 -12.41 -19.68
CA LEU A 159 1.26 -13.21 -20.36
C LEU A 159 0.70 -13.94 -21.59
N LYS A 160 -0.53 -14.46 -21.52
CA LYS A 160 -1.18 -15.10 -22.67
C LYS A 160 -1.41 -14.12 -23.81
N ALA A 161 -1.86 -12.90 -23.52
CA ALA A 161 -2.09 -11.88 -24.55
C ALA A 161 -0.77 -11.42 -25.19
N ILE A 162 0.27 -11.17 -24.39
CA ILE A 162 1.59 -10.74 -24.89
C ILE A 162 2.25 -11.81 -25.76
N MET A 163 2.08 -13.09 -25.37
CA MET A 163 2.65 -14.24 -26.07
C MET A 163 1.76 -14.78 -27.19
N ASP A 164 0.62 -14.13 -27.50
CA ASP A 164 -0.24 -14.56 -28.59
C ASP A 164 0.52 -14.42 -29.92
N PRO A 165 0.69 -15.50 -30.72
CA PRO A 165 1.41 -15.42 -31.98
C PRO A 165 0.73 -14.52 -33.03
N ARG A 166 -0.55 -14.19 -32.84
CA ARG A 166 -1.28 -13.24 -33.70
C ARG A 166 -0.95 -11.78 -33.38
N TYR A 167 -0.43 -11.50 -32.19
CA TYR A 167 0.03 -10.17 -31.81
C TYR A 167 1.43 -9.97 -32.43
N THR A 168 1.52 -9.17 -33.49
CA THR A 168 2.75 -9.01 -34.28
C THR A 168 2.91 -7.57 -34.78
N GLU A 169 4.15 -7.12 -34.93
CA GLU A 169 4.47 -5.84 -35.57
C GLU A 169 4.16 -5.84 -37.07
N ALA A 170 4.07 -7.02 -37.71
CA ALA A 170 3.78 -7.13 -39.14
C ALA A 170 2.40 -6.55 -39.54
N ASP A 171 1.47 -6.46 -38.59
CA ASP A 171 0.15 -5.88 -38.81
C ASP A 171 -0.07 -4.54 -38.09
N ASP A 172 1.01 -3.89 -37.65
CA ASP A 172 1.00 -2.68 -36.82
C ASP A 172 0.40 -2.92 -35.43
N CYS A 173 0.66 -4.10 -34.85
CA CYS A 173 0.25 -4.44 -33.48
C CYS A 173 -1.27 -4.30 -33.25
N LYS A 174 -2.11 -4.77 -34.17
CA LYS A 174 -3.59 -4.60 -34.08
C LYS A 174 -4.20 -5.16 -32.80
N LEU A 175 -3.57 -6.16 -32.18
CA LEU A 175 -4.00 -6.74 -30.91
C LEU A 175 -3.46 -6.02 -29.67
N GLN A 176 -2.74 -4.91 -29.80
CA GLN A 176 -2.31 -4.08 -28.68
C GLN A 176 -3.46 -3.73 -27.71
N PRO A 177 -4.68 -3.38 -28.15
CA PRO A 177 -5.78 -3.10 -27.23
C PRO A 177 -6.17 -4.32 -26.36
N GLU A 178 -6.00 -5.54 -26.87
CA GLU A 178 -6.23 -6.76 -26.09
C GLU A 178 -5.13 -6.97 -25.04
N VAL A 179 -3.88 -6.68 -25.39
CA VAL A 179 -2.74 -6.68 -24.46
C VAL A 179 -2.91 -5.64 -23.37
N ASP A 180 -3.29 -4.40 -23.74
CA ASP A 180 -3.55 -3.30 -22.81
C ASP A 180 -4.68 -3.67 -21.85
N LYS A 181 -5.78 -4.22 -22.37
CA LYS A 181 -6.90 -4.71 -21.56
C LYS A 181 -6.48 -5.81 -20.58
N ALA A 182 -5.64 -6.75 -21.02
CA ALA A 182 -5.16 -7.85 -20.18
C ALA A 182 -4.16 -7.39 -19.11
N CYS A 183 -3.31 -6.40 -19.42
CA CYS A 183 -2.33 -5.85 -18.48
C CYS A 183 -2.94 -4.84 -17.50
N LYS A 184 -4.04 -4.17 -17.86
CA LYS A 184 -4.63 -3.08 -17.07
C LYS A 184 -4.85 -3.42 -15.59
N PRO A 185 -5.45 -4.57 -15.20
CA PRO A 185 -5.65 -4.89 -13.79
C PRO A 185 -4.34 -4.99 -13.00
N LEU A 186 -3.25 -5.41 -13.66
CA LEU A 186 -1.93 -5.44 -13.06
C LEU A 186 -1.40 -4.03 -12.85
N PHE A 187 -1.46 -3.18 -13.88
CA PHE A 187 -1.01 -1.78 -13.79
C PHE A 187 -1.77 -1.00 -12.72
N ASP A 188 -3.09 -1.13 -12.68
CA ASP A 188 -3.94 -0.40 -11.72
C ASP A 188 -3.50 -0.70 -10.28
N VAL A 189 -3.32 -1.98 -9.93
CA VAL A 189 -2.90 -2.39 -8.59
C VAL A 189 -1.41 -2.13 -8.32
N TRP A 190 -0.55 -2.34 -9.31
CA TRP A 190 0.90 -2.26 -9.14
C TRP A 190 1.38 -0.82 -9.01
N ASN A 191 0.81 0.11 -9.77
CA ASN A 191 1.21 1.51 -9.77
C ASN A 191 0.44 2.37 -8.77
N ASP A 192 -0.85 2.08 -8.55
CA ASP A 192 -1.69 2.85 -7.63
C ASP A 192 -2.69 1.96 -6.89
N ALA A 193 -2.16 1.12 -5.98
CA ALA A 193 -2.97 0.24 -5.15
C ALA A 193 -4.10 0.97 -4.40
N VAL A 194 -3.85 2.22 -3.96
CA VAL A 194 -4.84 3.01 -3.24
C VAL A 194 -5.90 3.58 -4.19
N GLY A 195 -5.50 4.08 -5.36
CA GLY A 195 -6.41 4.46 -6.43
C GLY A 195 -7.30 3.30 -6.86
N TYR A 196 -6.74 2.11 -7.04
CA TYR A 196 -7.51 0.89 -7.29
C TYR A 196 -8.55 0.63 -6.21
N LEU A 197 -8.21 0.81 -4.93
CA LEU A 197 -9.16 0.65 -3.83
C LEU A 197 -10.27 1.71 -3.86
N ILE A 198 -9.95 2.96 -4.17
CA ILE A 198 -10.94 4.03 -4.31
C ILE A 198 -11.91 3.69 -5.45
N GLU A 199 -11.39 3.35 -6.63
CA GLU A 199 -12.21 3.11 -7.82
C GLU A 199 -13.01 1.80 -7.76
N LYS A 200 -12.36 0.70 -7.36
CA LYS A 200 -12.93 -0.66 -7.46
C LYS A 200 -13.54 -1.16 -6.17
N LYS A 201 -13.07 -0.65 -5.02
CA LYS A 201 -13.60 -1.02 -3.69
C LYS A 201 -14.38 0.11 -3.03
N ARG A 202 -14.52 1.27 -3.69
CA ARG A 202 -15.23 2.45 -3.18
C ARG A 202 -14.71 2.90 -1.81
N ALA A 203 -13.39 2.81 -1.62
CA ALA A 203 -12.75 3.27 -0.39
C ALA A 203 -12.98 4.78 -0.22
N ASP A 204 -13.53 5.18 0.92
CA ASP A 204 -13.65 6.60 1.28
C ASP A 204 -12.46 7.02 2.15
N LEU A 205 -11.50 7.70 1.52
CA LEU A 205 -10.41 8.37 2.23
C LEU A 205 -10.69 9.86 2.49
N SER A 206 -11.73 10.43 1.89
CA SER A 206 -12.03 11.86 1.99
C SER A 206 -12.48 12.25 3.41
N ARG A 207 -13.37 11.44 4.00
CA ARG A 207 -13.87 11.65 5.36
C ARG A 207 -12.78 11.53 6.44
N PRO A 208 -11.94 10.47 6.49
CA PRO A 208 -10.81 10.42 7.40
C PRO A 208 -9.74 11.49 7.11
N ALA A 209 -9.50 11.86 5.84
CA ALA A 209 -8.56 12.94 5.50
C ALA A 209 -9.00 14.28 6.11
N ALA A 210 -10.27 14.65 5.94
CA ALA A 210 -10.82 15.88 6.51
C ALA A 210 -10.73 15.92 8.05
N ARG A 211 -10.84 14.76 8.72
CA ARG A 211 -10.61 14.67 10.18
C ARG A 211 -9.15 14.91 10.54
N LEU A 212 -8.23 14.36 9.75
CA LEU A 212 -6.80 14.52 9.97
C LEU A 212 -6.33 15.96 9.69
N ASP A 213 -6.89 16.63 8.68
CA ASP A 213 -6.64 18.05 8.41
C ASP A 213 -7.12 18.94 9.56
N ARG A 214 -8.28 18.63 10.16
CA ARG A 214 -8.73 19.33 11.37
C ARG A 214 -7.76 19.13 12.54
N LEU A 215 -7.25 17.92 12.74
CA LEU A 215 -6.24 17.67 13.77
C LEU A 215 -4.97 18.50 13.50
N ALA A 216 -4.49 18.55 12.25
CA ALA A 216 -3.35 19.37 11.86
C ALA A 216 -3.55 20.85 12.22
N ALA A 217 -4.73 21.40 11.90
CA ALA A 217 -5.09 22.77 12.22
C ALA A 217 -5.19 23.03 13.74
N LEU A 218 -5.76 22.08 14.51
CA LEU A 218 -5.82 22.17 15.97
C LEU A 218 -4.42 22.18 16.60
N LEU A 219 -3.52 21.32 16.11
CA LEU A 219 -2.14 21.25 16.60
C LEU A 219 -1.34 22.49 16.22
N ALA A 220 -1.54 23.06 15.03
CA ALA A 220 -0.91 24.30 14.61
C ALA A 220 -1.25 25.49 15.53
N ARG A 221 -2.46 25.51 16.11
CA ARG A 221 -2.86 26.52 17.10
C ARG A 221 -2.10 26.37 18.42
N ILE A 222 -1.75 25.14 18.80
CA ILE A 222 -0.98 24.83 20.02
C ILE A 222 0.49 25.20 19.84
N ASP A 223 1.09 24.69 18.75
CA ASP A 223 2.46 24.98 18.35
C ASP A 223 2.56 24.76 16.83
N GLU A 224 2.88 25.82 16.11
CA GLU A 224 2.76 25.86 14.64
C GLU A 224 3.49 24.70 13.92
N PRO A 225 4.71 24.28 14.32
CA PRO A 225 5.40 23.15 13.72
C PRO A 225 4.65 21.81 13.83
N LEU A 226 3.80 21.60 14.84
CA LEU A 226 3.01 20.36 14.99
C LEU A 226 1.96 20.19 13.89
N GLY A 227 1.49 21.30 13.33
CA GLY A 227 0.52 21.30 12.24
C GLY A 227 1.15 20.98 10.88
N ARG A 228 2.44 21.25 10.70
CA ARG A 228 3.13 21.10 9.42
C ARG A 228 3.18 19.65 8.96
N TRP A 229 2.98 19.45 7.67
CA TRP A 229 3.17 18.15 7.03
C TRP A 229 4.64 17.94 6.68
N GLU A 230 5.06 16.67 6.61
CA GLU A 230 6.38 16.30 6.11
C GLU A 230 6.55 16.68 4.63
N GLU A 231 7.81 16.79 4.18
CA GLU A 231 8.12 17.11 2.79
C GLU A 231 7.45 16.12 1.83
N GLY A 232 6.77 16.64 0.81
CA GLY A 232 6.02 15.84 -0.17
C GLY A 232 4.59 15.47 0.22
N VAL A 233 4.13 15.82 1.43
CA VAL A 233 2.74 15.62 1.88
C VAL A 233 2.01 16.97 1.91
N SER A 234 1.00 17.13 1.05
CA SER A 234 0.25 18.40 0.96
C SER A 234 -0.84 18.55 2.01
N ASP A 235 -1.48 17.44 2.38
CA ASP A 235 -2.70 17.40 3.17
C ASP A 235 -2.96 15.98 3.74
N GLY A 236 -4.03 15.84 4.52
CA GLY A 236 -4.44 14.58 5.11
C GLY A 236 -4.79 13.51 4.09
N ASN A 237 -5.25 13.86 2.89
CA ASN A 237 -5.52 12.88 1.83
C ASN A 237 -4.22 12.34 1.22
N ALA A 238 -3.23 13.20 0.96
CA ALA A 238 -1.90 12.79 0.55
C ALA A 238 -1.25 11.88 1.62
N PHE A 239 -1.35 12.26 2.90
CA PHE A 239 -0.85 11.45 4.01
C PHE A 239 -1.53 10.07 4.06
N LEU A 240 -2.86 10.02 4.03
CA LEU A 240 -3.60 8.76 4.11
C LEU A 240 -3.32 7.86 2.90
N ARG A 241 -3.18 8.42 1.70
CA ARG A 241 -2.78 7.67 0.50
C ARG A 241 -1.40 7.03 0.69
N GLN A 242 -0.41 7.80 1.15
CA GLN A 242 0.93 7.27 1.42
C GLN A 242 0.92 6.20 2.52
N ALA A 243 0.21 6.45 3.63
CA ALA A 243 0.10 5.51 4.74
C ALA A 243 -0.62 4.22 4.34
N CYS A 244 -1.73 4.29 3.61
CA CYS A 244 -2.41 3.13 3.05
C CYS A 244 -1.50 2.35 2.10
N SER A 245 -0.79 3.04 1.21
CA SER A 245 0.15 2.43 0.28
C SER A 245 1.28 1.70 1.02
N ALA A 246 1.83 2.28 2.09
CA ALA A 246 2.87 1.66 2.91
C ALA A 246 2.35 0.43 3.70
N LEU A 247 1.11 0.48 4.19
CA LEU A 247 0.49 -0.67 4.86
C LEU A 247 0.22 -1.83 3.89
N ILE A 248 -0.24 -1.52 2.68
CA ILE A 248 -0.48 -2.51 1.63
C ILE A 248 0.85 -3.06 1.11
N ASP A 249 1.77 -2.17 0.72
CA ASP A 249 3.07 -2.44 0.10
C ASP A 249 3.00 -3.66 -0.84
N ILE A 250 2.31 -3.45 -1.97
CA ILE A 250 1.94 -4.54 -2.88
C ILE A 250 3.16 -5.19 -3.54
N LYS A 251 4.22 -4.39 -3.73
CA LYS A 251 5.45 -4.76 -4.44
C LYS A 251 6.47 -5.46 -3.54
N LYS A 252 6.23 -5.52 -2.22
CA LYS A 252 7.19 -6.03 -1.22
C LYS A 252 7.82 -7.37 -1.59
N GLU A 253 7.00 -8.35 -1.96
CA GLU A 253 7.47 -9.72 -2.20
C GLU A 253 8.42 -9.77 -3.40
N GLU A 254 8.06 -9.12 -4.51
CA GLU A 254 8.88 -9.07 -5.71
C GLU A 254 10.18 -8.28 -5.49
N TYR A 255 10.12 -7.14 -4.80
CA TYR A 255 11.30 -6.32 -4.50
C TYR A 255 12.25 -7.03 -3.53
N GLU A 256 11.74 -7.68 -2.48
CA GLU A 256 12.58 -8.46 -1.56
C GLU A 256 13.23 -9.66 -2.25
N ALA A 257 12.50 -10.35 -3.14
CA ALA A 257 13.04 -11.47 -3.91
C ALA A 257 14.16 -11.04 -4.87
N ASN A 258 14.12 -9.80 -5.37
CA ASN A 258 15.08 -9.28 -6.36
C ASN A 258 16.10 -8.28 -5.77
N LYS A 259 16.06 -8.01 -4.46
CA LYS A 259 16.86 -6.94 -3.82
C LYS A 259 18.35 -7.00 -4.11
N GLY A 260 18.92 -8.20 -4.21
CA GLY A 260 20.33 -8.39 -4.54
C GLY A 260 20.67 -7.88 -5.96
N VAL A 261 19.83 -8.20 -6.94
CA VAL A 261 19.99 -7.71 -8.32
C VAL A 261 19.76 -6.20 -8.40
N LEU A 262 18.69 -5.71 -7.76
CA LEU A 262 18.34 -4.29 -7.80
C LEU A 262 19.42 -3.42 -7.14
N SER A 263 19.91 -3.80 -5.96
CA SER A 263 21.01 -3.09 -5.29
C SER A 263 22.32 -3.17 -6.05
N ALA A 264 22.65 -4.32 -6.63
CA ALA A 264 23.85 -4.46 -7.47
C ALA A 264 23.78 -3.54 -8.71
N ASN A 265 22.62 -3.42 -9.35
CA ASN A 265 22.43 -2.51 -10.49
C ASN A 265 22.64 -1.04 -10.09
N GLU A 266 22.10 -0.61 -8.96
CA GLU A 266 22.25 0.78 -8.49
C GLU A 266 23.68 1.09 -8.02
N ALA A 267 24.42 0.08 -7.52
CA ALA A 267 25.79 0.23 -7.07
C ALA A 267 26.80 0.43 -8.22
N ILE A 268 26.40 0.21 -9.48
CA ILE A 268 27.26 0.47 -10.65
C ILE A 268 27.50 1.99 -10.77
N ALA A 269 28.77 2.37 -10.85
CA ALA A 269 29.18 3.75 -10.99
C ALA A 269 28.64 4.36 -12.29
N ASP A 270 28.22 5.63 -12.25
CA ASP A 270 27.69 6.35 -13.43
C ASP A 270 28.69 6.42 -14.59
N ALA A 271 29.99 6.32 -14.31
CA ALA A 271 31.05 6.27 -15.31
C ALA A 271 31.06 4.94 -16.10
N ASP A 272 30.56 3.86 -15.52
CA ASP A 272 30.51 2.52 -16.12
C ASP A 272 29.16 2.21 -16.76
N CYS A 273 28.08 2.80 -16.24
CA CYS A 273 26.72 2.73 -16.78
C CYS A 273 25.98 4.01 -16.42
N ASP A 274 25.67 4.82 -17.44
CA ASP A 274 25.08 6.14 -17.22
C ASP A 274 23.70 6.09 -16.54
N ALA A 275 23.29 7.24 -15.99
CA ALA A 275 22.05 7.36 -15.23
C ALA A 275 20.79 7.04 -16.05
N GLU A 276 20.80 7.31 -17.35
CA GLU A 276 19.64 7.12 -18.24
C GLU A 276 19.46 5.63 -18.58
N SER A 277 20.56 4.93 -18.83
CA SER A 277 20.61 3.47 -18.98
C SER A 277 20.22 2.74 -17.69
N LYS A 278 20.66 3.22 -16.52
CA LYS A 278 20.17 2.69 -15.24
C LYS A 278 18.67 2.95 -15.05
N SER A 279 18.20 4.13 -15.45
CA SER A 279 16.77 4.49 -15.43
C SER A 279 15.93 3.56 -16.31
N HIS A 280 16.40 3.28 -17.52
CA HIS A 280 15.81 2.30 -18.42
C HIS A 280 15.64 0.93 -17.75
N VAL A 281 16.73 0.41 -17.17
CA VAL A 281 16.73 -0.91 -16.52
C VAL A 281 15.82 -0.95 -15.30
N ARG A 282 15.75 0.13 -14.51
CA ARG A 282 14.79 0.26 -13.39
C ARG A 282 13.34 0.10 -13.87
N VAL A 283 12.93 0.87 -14.88
CA VAL A 283 11.57 0.84 -15.41
C VAL A 283 11.22 -0.54 -15.96
N LEU A 284 12.13 -1.14 -16.74
CA LEU A 284 11.93 -2.48 -17.27
C LEU A 284 11.86 -3.54 -16.15
N ASN A 285 12.71 -3.48 -15.14
CA ASN A 285 12.68 -4.43 -14.04
C ASN A 285 11.40 -4.31 -13.20
N ASP A 286 10.90 -3.10 -12.95
CA ASP A 286 9.59 -2.91 -12.30
C ASP A 286 8.45 -3.52 -13.12
N TYR A 287 8.46 -3.31 -14.45
CA TYR A 287 7.50 -3.93 -15.37
C TYR A 287 7.59 -5.46 -15.38
N ARG A 288 8.80 -6.02 -15.42
CA ARG A 288 9.05 -7.46 -15.34
C ARG A 288 8.53 -8.06 -14.04
N MET A 289 8.82 -7.42 -12.91
CA MET A 289 8.33 -7.84 -11.59
C MET A 289 6.80 -7.79 -11.48
N MET A 290 6.15 -6.77 -12.07
CA MET A 290 4.69 -6.71 -12.15
C MET A 290 4.11 -7.98 -12.81
N LEU A 291 4.73 -8.45 -13.89
CA LEU A 291 4.36 -9.69 -14.60
C LEU A 291 4.83 -10.98 -13.91
N GLY A 292 5.49 -10.89 -12.74
CA GLY A 292 6.03 -12.04 -12.03
C GLY A 292 7.31 -12.61 -12.64
N ARG A 293 8.06 -11.81 -13.42
CA ARG A 293 9.39 -12.15 -13.92
C ARG A 293 10.48 -11.62 -12.98
N GLY A 294 11.61 -12.32 -12.92
CA GLY A 294 12.78 -11.86 -12.18
C GLY A 294 13.41 -10.60 -12.81
N ALA A 295 14.00 -9.76 -11.97
CA ALA A 295 14.78 -8.61 -12.38
C ALA A 295 16.04 -9.06 -13.14
N LEU A 296 16.46 -8.24 -14.09
CA LEU A 296 17.67 -8.43 -14.89
C LEU A 296 18.84 -7.69 -14.24
N ALA A 297 19.97 -8.38 -14.10
CA ALA A 297 21.21 -7.78 -13.65
C ALA A 297 21.90 -7.06 -14.81
N ILE A 298 22.38 -5.84 -14.58
CA ILE A 298 23.16 -5.11 -15.56
C ILE A 298 24.47 -5.86 -15.79
N ASN A 299 24.79 -6.12 -17.05
CA ASN A 299 26.07 -6.68 -17.47
C ASN A 299 26.81 -5.65 -18.33
N LEU A 300 28.00 -5.25 -17.89
CA LEU A 300 28.76 -4.18 -18.54
C LEU A 300 29.23 -4.54 -19.96
N ALA A 301 29.41 -5.82 -20.28
CA ALA A 301 29.70 -6.24 -21.65
C ALA A 301 28.49 -6.07 -22.58
N LEU A 302 27.29 -6.42 -22.10
CA LEU A 302 26.03 -6.15 -22.83
C LEU A 302 25.80 -4.64 -22.99
N TYR A 303 26.04 -3.85 -21.94
CA TYR A 303 25.90 -2.39 -21.96
C TYR A 303 26.85 -1.76 -22.98
N LYS A 304 28.13 -2.16 -22.98
CA LYS A 304 29.13 -1.71 -23.94
C LYS A 304 28.72 -2.03 -25.38
N ALA A 305 28.26 -3.25 -25.64
CA ALA A 305 27.78 -3.65 -26.96
C ALA A 305 26.56 -2.85 -27.40
N ALA A 306 25.58 -2.66 -26.52
CA ALA A 306 24.38 -1.88 -26.80
C ALA A 306 24.72 -0.42 -27.12
N THR A 307 25.56 0.22 -26.29
CA THR A 307 25.99 1.62 -26.47
C THR A 307 26.76 1.81 -27.77
N SER A 308 27.68 0.91 -28.10
CA SER A 308 28.40 0.97 -29.38
C SER A 308 27.44 0.83 -30.57
N HIS A 309 26.46 -0.07 -30.46
CA HIS A 309 25.48 -0.28 -31.51
C HIS A 309 24.56 0.93 -31.71
N SER A 310 24.10 1.58 -30.63
CA SER A 310 23.31 2.81 -30.74
C SER A 310 24.11 3.96 -31.38
N LYS A 311 25.39 4.14 -31.00
CA LYS A 311 26.31 5.11 -31.64
C LYS A 311 26.49 4.83 -33.13
N TYR A 312 26.60 3.56 -33.50
CA TYR A 312 26.75 3.19 -34.90
C TYR A 312 25.46 3.42 -35.69
N GLN A 313 24.30 3.05 -35.15
CA GLN A 313 22.99 3.32 -35.75
C GLN A 313 22.75 4.82 -35.95
N GLU A 314 23.12 5.65 -34.98
CA GLU A 314 23.09 7.11 -35.10
C GLU A 314 24.01 7.61 -36.22
N LYS A 315 25.27 7.16 -36.22
CA LYS A 315 26.27 7.55 -37.23
C LYS A 315 25.79 7.28 -38.66
N ILE A 316 25.10 6.16 -38.89
CA ILE A 316 24.63 5.78 -40.22
C ILE A 316 23.17 6.20 -40.51
N GLY A 317 22.47 6.78 -39.53
CA GLY A 317 21.08 7.19 -39.65
C GLY A 317 20.08 6.04 -39.86
N ARG A 318 20.39 4.81 -39.39
CA ARG A 318 19.57 3.61 -39.64
C ARG A 318 19.55 2.68 -38.45
N ILE A 319 18.37 2.13 -38.12
CA ILE A 319 18.23 1.06 -37.12
C ILE A 319 18.26 -0.34 -37.75
N GLY A 320 18.69 -1.33 -36.98
CA GLY A 320 18.56 -2.74 -37.35
C GLY A 320 19.52 -3.67 -36.61
N HIS A 321 19.10 -4.90 -36.39
CA HIS A 321 19.89 -5.90 -35.64
C HIS A 321 21.18 -6.28 -36.37
N ASP A 322 21.06 -6.59 -37.66
CA ASP A 322 22.14 -7.06 -38.51
C ASP A 322 22.59 -5.93 -39.43
N ILE A 323 23.79 -5.40 -39.17
CA ILE A 323 24.34 -4.30 -39.98
C ILE A 323 25.69 -4.73 -40.57
N PRO A 324 25.74 -5.08 -41.87
CA PRO A 324 26.99 -5.34 -42.56
C PRO A 324 27.98 -4.18 -42.41
N GLY A 325 29.25 -4.49 -42.16
CA GLY A 325 30.31 -3.50 -41.96
C GLY A 325 30.37 -2.89 -40.55
N HIS A 326 29.48 -3.28 -39.63
CA HIS A 326 29.59 -2.84 -38.23
C HIS A 326 30.92 -3.34 -37.63
N PRO A 327 31.77 -2.43 -37.08
CA PRO A 327 33.14 -2.77 -36.66
C PRO A 327 33.19 -3.82 -35.55
N ASP A 328 32.23 -3.78 -34.64
CA ASP A 328 32.14 -4.73 -33.52
C ASP A 328 31.43 -6.05 -33.86
N GLY A 329 30.99 -6.25 -35.11
CA GLY A 329 30.28 -7.45 -35.55
C GLY A 329 28.91 -7.14 -36.13
N VAL A 330 28.53 -7.95 -37.11
CA VAL A 330 27.30 -7.77 -37.91
C VAL A 330 26.07 -8.04 -37.05
N THR A 331 26.08 -9.11 -36.26
CA THR A 331 24.92 -9.57 -35.48
C THR A 331 25.02 -9.17 -34.00
N PRO A 332 23.90 -9.13 -33.25
CA PRO A 332 23.90 -8.82 -31.82
C PRO A 332 24.81 -9.76 -31.01
N GLN A 333 24.74 -11.05 -31.32
CA GLN A 333 25.58 -12.08 -30.70
C GLN A 333 27.08 -11.83 -30.94
N GLN A 334 27.47 -11.39 -32.14
CA GLN A 334 28.87 -11.07 -32.45
C GLN A 334 29.33 -9.84 -31.66
N ARG A 335 28.52 -8.77 -31.63
CA ARG A 335 28.82 -7.54 -30.87
C ARG A 335 29.00 -7.83 -29.38
N CYS A 336 28.05 -8.53 -28.78
CA CYS A 336 28.10 -8.90 -27.37
C CYS A 336 29.28 -9.83 -27.05
N LYS A 337 29.55 -10.83 -27.90
CA LYS A 337 30.71 -11.74 -27.73
C LYS A 337 32.04 -10.99 -27.77
N ARG A 338 32.21 -10.05 -28.71
CA ARG A 338 33.42 -9.20 -28.78
C ARG A 338 33.54 -8.24 -27.61
N ALA A 339 32.42 -7.80 -27.05
CA ALA A 339 32.40 -7.00 -25.82
C ALA A 339 32.68 -7.82 -24.55
N GLY A 340 32.70 -9.16 -24.63
CA GLY A 340 33.04 -10.06 -23.53
C GLY A 340 31.87 -10.91 -22.99
N TYR A 341 30.68 -10.83 -23.59
CA TYR A 341 29.53 -11.63 -23.16
C TYR A 341 29.45 -12.98 -23.87
N GLY A 342 29.63 -14.07 -23.13
CA GLY A 342 29.69 -15.42 -23.68
C GLY A 342 28.35 -16.14 -23.86
N GLY A 343 27.24 -15.58 -23.35
CA GLY A 343 25.93 -16.24 -23.37
C GLY A 343 25.07 -15.93 -24.58
N SER A 344 23.86 -16.49 -24.60
CA SER A 344 22.85 -16.18 -25.64
C SER A 344 22.36 -14.74 -25.51
N VAL A 345 22.09 -14.12 -26.67
CA VAL A 345 21.70 -12.72 -26.76
C VAL A 345 20.34 -12.56 -27.45
N GLY A 346 19.46 -11.76 -26.85
CA GLY A 346 18.33 -11.12 -27.51
C GLY A 346 18.57 -9.62 -27.62
N GLU A 347 17.98 -8.95 -28.60
CA GLU A 347 18.16 -7.50 -28.79
C GLU A 347 16.85 -6.83 -29.17
N ASN A 348 16.61 -5.64 -28.63
CA ASN A 348 15.63 -4.69 -29.11
C ASN A 348 16.35 -3.40 -29.53
N CYS A 349 15.93 -2.81 -30.65
CA CYS A 349 16.44 -1.52 -31.14
C CYS A 349 15.29 -0.53 -31.33
N LEU A 350 15.57 0.76 -31.13
CA LEU A 350 14.59 1.82 -31.26
C LEU A 350 15.28 3.11 -31.74
N MET A 351 14.55 3.91 -32.51
CA MET A 351 14.89 5.30 -32.80
C MET A 351 13.68 6.17 -32.48
N GLY A 352 13.89 7.27 -31.77
CA GLY A 352 12.85 8.27 -31.48
C GLY A 352 12.52 8.46 -30.01
N SER A 353 13.29 7.89 -29.08
CA SER A 353 13.12 8.10 -27.65
C SER A 353 14.20 9.01 -27.07
N ARG A 354 13.83 10.00 -26.27
CA ARG A 354 14.80 10.89 -25.59
C ARG A 354 15.20 10.36 -24.22
N THR A 355 14.35 9.54 -23.61
CA THR A 355 14.61 8.96 -22.29
C THR A 355 14.58 7.44 -22.33
N GLY A 356 15.26 6.83 -21.36
CA GLY A 356 15.27 5.39 -21.18
C GLY A 356 13.88 4.85 -20.81
N ALA A 357 13.14 5.58 -19.98
CA ALA A 357 11.78 5.21 -19.58
C ALA A 357 10.81 5.19 -20.77
N GLU A 358 10.83 6.22 -21.62
CA GLU A 358 10.02 6.26 -22.84
C GLU A 358 10.36 5.10 -23.79
N ALA A 359 11.63 4.70 -23.89
CA ALA A 359 12.05 3.60 -24.76
C ALA A 359 11.42 2.26 -24.33
N VAL A 360 11.35 1.98 -23.02
CA VAL A 360 10.65 0.79 -22.49
C VAL A 360 9.18 0.80 -22.90
N TRP A 361 8.50 1.93 -22.77
CA TRP A 361 7.07 2.04 -23.08
C TRP A 361 6.77 2.04 -24.58
N GLN A 362 7.70 2.47 -25.43
CA GLN A 362 7.61 2.28 -26.87
C GLN A 362 7.72 0.79 -27.22
N TRP A 363 8.69 0.06 -26.67
CA TRP A 363 8.79 -1.39 -26.87
C TRP A 363 7.65 -2.19 -26.25
N TYR A 364 6.97 -1.68 -25.22
CA TYR A 364 5.74 -2.29 -24.71
C TYR A 364 4.61 -2.32 -25.77
N ARG A 365 4.63 -1.37 -26.71
CA ARG A 365 3.63 -1.28 -27.80
C ARG A 365 4.06 -1.96 -29.11
N ALA A 366 5.13 -2.74 -29.07
CA ALA A 366 5.70 -3.41 -30.22
C ALA A 366 5.84 -4.91 -29.90
N ALA A 367 5.08 -5.76 -30.59
CA ALA A 367 4.79 -7.11 -30.13
C ALA A 367 6.02 -8.00 -29.91
N GLU A 368 6.93 -8.05 -30.88
CA GLU A 368 8.15 -8.84 -30.83
C GLU A 368 9.10 -8.26 -29.77
N HIS A 369 9.24 -6.93 -29.73
CA HIS A 369 10.05 -6.24 -28.73
C HIS A 369 9.51 -6.45 -27.30
N HIS A 370 8.19 -6.43 -27.14
CA HIS A 370 7.49 -6.65 -25.88
C HIS A 370 7.74 -8.06 -25.35
N ARG A 371 7.62 -9.07 -26.22
CA ARG A 371 7.98 -10.46 -25.87
C ARG A 371 9.44 -10.60 -25.48
N ALA A 372 10.36 -9.93 -26.17
CA ALA A 372 11.78 -9.93 -25.81
C ALA A 372 12.01 -9.37 -24.40
N MET A 373 11.35 -8.26 -24.04
CA MET A 373 11.44 -7.65 -22.69
C MET A 373 11.03 -8.58 -21.56
N ILE A 374 10.06 -9.48 -21.80
CA ILE A 374 9.52 -10.40 -20.78
C ILE A 374 10.04 -11.84 -20.92
N GLY A 375 11.02 -12.05 -21.80
CA GLY A 375 11.67 -13.33 -22.04
C GLY A 375 12.45 -13.85 -20.83
N ASN A 376 12.90 -15.11 -20.95
CA ASN A 376 13.66 -15.81 -19.92
C ASN A 376 15.14 -15.39 -19.94
N TRP A 377 15.40 -14.16 -19.51
CA TRP A 377 16.72 -13.55 -19.43
C TRP A 377 17.12 -13.36 -17.97
N VAL A 378 18.44 -13.25 -17.74
CA VAL A 378 19.03 -12.96 -16.41
C VAL A 378 19.91 -11.72 -16.42
N HIS A 379 20.43 -11.32 -17.59
CA HIS A 379 21.26 -10.13 -17.76
C HIS A 379 20.62 -9.14 -18.73
N ILE A 380 20.99 -7.87 -18.58
CA ILE A 380 20.64 -6.79 -19.50
C ILE A 380 21.81 -5.83 -19.69
N GLY A 381 21.91 -5.22 -20.86
CA GLY A 381 22.63 -3.97 -21.07
C GLY A 381 21.82 -3.06 -21.99
N ALA A 382 21.44 -1.89 -21.50
CA ALA A 382 20.72 -0.88 -22.27
C ALA A 382 21.67 0.27 -22.58
N GLY A 383 21.87 0.62 -23.85
CA GLY A 383 22.73 1.71 -24.29
C GLY A 383 21.99 2.64 -25.23
N HIS A 384 22.50 3.87 -25.34
CA HIS A 384 21.89 4.88 -26.20
C HIS A 384 22.92 5.82 -26.84
N SER A 385 22.49 6.51 -27.90
CA SER A 385 23.19 7.64 -28.52
C SER A 385 22.18 8.54 -29.21
N GLY A 386 22.09 9.80 -28.78
CA GLY A 386 21.01 10.69 -29.23
C GLY A 386 19.63 10.07 -28.95
N VAL A 387 18.84 9.88 -30.00
CA VAL A 387 17.50 9.26 -29.93
C VAL A 387 17.50 7.75 -30.24
N TYR A 388 18.67 7.15 -30.43
CA TYR A 388 18.84 5.73 -30.74
C TYR A 388 19.08 4.94 -29.46
N TRP A 389 18.32 3.87 -29.29
CA TRP A 389 18.36 2.98 -28.14
C TRP A 389 18.55 1.53 -28.58
N THR A 390 19.38 0.81 -27.83
CA THR A 390 19.53 -0.63 -27.95
C THR A 390 19.48 -1.23 -26.55
N GLN A 391 18.72 -2.30 -26.37
CA GLN A 391 18.85 -3.16 -25.18
C GLN A 391 19.21 -4.58 -25.62
N ASN A 392 20.26 -5.10 -25.01
CA ASN A 392 20.68 -6.48 -25.17
C ASN A 392 20.31 -7.27 -23.93
N PHE A 393 19.64 -8.40 -24.13
CA PHE A 393 19.29 -9.36 -23.09
C PHE A 393 20.25 -10.53 -23.12
N GLY A 394 20.58 -11.07 -21.95
CA GLY A 394 21.50 -12.18 -21.80
C GLY A 394 20.91 -13.39 -21.09
N GLY A 395 21.07 -14.57 -21.69
CA GLY A 395 20.73 -15.86 -21.08
C GLY A 395 21.85 -16.40 -20.17
N GLY A 396 21.49 -17.18 -19.16
CA GLY A 396 22.40 -17.70 -18.13
C GLY A 396 23.29 -18.85 -18.60
N ALA A 397 24.47 -18.49 -19.15
CA ALA A 397 25.78 -19.17 -19.18
C ALA A 397 26.55 -18.58 -20.38
N GLY A 398 27.74 -17.98 -20.28
CA GLY A 398 28.69 -17.99 -19.18
C GLY A 398 29.40 -16.65 -18.94
N GLY A 399 29.91 -16.53 -17.72
CA GLY A 399 30.75 -15.45 -17.25
C GLY A 399 30.18 -14.72 -16.04
N ARG A 400 30.19 -15.36 -14.86
CA ARG A 400 30.56 -14.61 -13.66
C ARG A 400 32.00 -14.18 -13.92
N GLY A 401 32.23 -12.89 -14.10
CA GLY A 401 33.54 -12.37 -14.48
C GLY A 401 33.76 -11.02 -13.83
N ASN A 402 34.26 -11.10 -12.59
CA ASN A 402 34.98 -10.12 -11.78
C ASN A 402 34.41 -8.71 -11.62
#